data_AF-A0A4Y2RNQ8-F1
#
_entry.id   AF-A0A4Y2RNQ8-F1
#
_cell.length_a   1.000
_cell.length_b   1.000
_cell.length_c   1.000
_cell.angle_alpha   90.00
_cell.angle_beta   90.00
_cell.angle_gamma   90.00
#
_symmetry.space_group_name_H-M   'P 1'
#
loop_
_entity.id
_entity.type
_entity.pdbx_description
1 polymer ?
#
loop_
_entity_poly.entity_id
_entity_poly.type
_entity_poly.pdbx_seq_one_letter_code
_entity_poly.pdbx_strand_id
1 'polypeptide(L)'
;MLGKKTGKIKSINDMTPHKHRKVRKNWQEESKKSYDFKKIENELEIKLEQDTPPANCPYLDSPVLVQNVPSTSRANMFKNRRRKNRQELKKEIEHLKSQFKEANKKKEKYKRAQRSQIAKLDTPAKNLKELTKGLHIAPAVKRKLLYGDVLTKQLRENFKNKTKYRKVIAGKVVKKYRLMSEVGKLCSVKMIRSATTEKKNKCNKLHRFLTTKNRDRKFLERDEHSRMCPGKQDPVTYKKNKRQTT
;
A
#
# COMPACT_ATOMS: atom_id res chain seq x y z
N MET A 1 33.79 -7.76 7.10
CA MET A 1 32.41 -7.51 7.59
C MET A 1 31.53 -6.81 6.54
N LEU A 2 31.32 -7.39 5.35
CA LEU A 2 30.59 -6.71 4.25
C LEU A 2 29.21 -7.33 3.92
N GLY A 3 28.92 -8.56 4.38
CA GLY A 3 27.65 -9.25 4.07
C GLY A 3 26.46 -8.97 4.99
N LYS A 4 26.68 -8.34 6.15
CA LYS A 4 25.61 -8.09 7.15
C LYS A 4 24.70 -6.91 6.78
N LYS A 5 25.17 -5.95 5.98
CA LYS A 5 24.41 -4.73 5.63
C LYS A 5 23.46 -4.91 4.43
N THR A 6 23.63 -5.95 3.60
CA THR A 6 22.85 -6.12 2.35
C THR A 6 21.63 -7.03 2.50
N GLY A 7 21.20 -7.39 3.72
CA GLY A 7 20.03 -8.25 3.98
C GLY A 7 20.12 -9.69 3.45
N LYS A 8 21.28 -10.10 2.90
CA LYS A 8 21.48 -11.42 2.27
C LYS A 8 21.76 -12.54 3.28
N ILE A 9 22.14 -12.19 4.51
CA ILE A 9 22.45 -13.14 5.59
C ILE A 9 21.55 -12.79 6.77
N LYS A 10 20.65 -13.72 7.12
CA LYS A 10 19.74 -13.55 8.27
C LYS A 10 20.53 -13.54 9.57
N SER A 11 20.11 -12.72 10.52
CA SER A 11 20.63 -12.82 11.89
C SER A 11 20.30 -14.21 12.45
N ILE A 12 21.14 -14.69 13.36
CA ILE A 12 20.93 -15.95 14.08
C ILE A 12 19.54 -15.96 14.74
N ASN A 13 19.09 -14.82 15.26
CA ASN A 13 17.77 -14.67 15.89
C ASN A 13 16.60 -14.74 14.90
N ASP A 14 16.83 -14.47 13.60
CA ASP A 14 15.80 -14.45 12.55
C ASP A 14 15.70 -15.78 11.78
N MET A 15 16.48 -16.78 12.17
CA MET A 15 16.52 -18.09 11.54
C MET A 15 15.57 -19.07 12.24
N THR A 16 14.81 -19.84 11.45
CA THR A 16 13.98 -20.92 11.99
C THR A 16 14.85 -22.03 12.61
N PRO A 17 14.35 -22.79 13.61
CA PRO A 17 15.11 -23.84 14.30
C PRO A 17 15.75 -24.86 13.34
N HIS A 18 15.02 -25.23 12.28
CA HIS A 18 15.52 -26.16 11.27
C HIS A 18 16.73 -25.60 10.50
N LYS A 19 16.73 -24.31 10.16
CA LYS A 19 17.86 -23.67 9.48
C LYS A 19 19.06 -23.54 10.41
N HIS A 20 18.82 -23.26 11.69
CA HIS A 20 19.84 -23.27 12.74
C HIS A 20 20.57 -24.61 12.81
N ARG A 21 19.81 -25.71 12.86
CA ARG A 21 20.37 -27.06 12.89
C ARG A 21 21.24 -27.35 11.67
N LYS A 22 20.80 -26.94 10.48
CA LYS A 22 21.57 -27.12 9.24
C LYS A 22 22.89 -26.33 9.26
N VAL A 23 22.86 -25.07 9.69
CA VAL A 23 24.06 -24.24 9.80
C VAL A 23 25.04 -24.82 10.82
N ARG A 24 24.55 -25.28 11.98
CA ARG A 24 25.38 -25.93 13.01
C ARG A 24 26.04 -27.20 12.49
N LYS A 25 25.29 -28.04 11.77
CA LYS A 25 25.82 -29.27 11.15
C LYS A 25 26.93 -28.95 10.15
N ASN A 26 26.70 -27.99 9.25
CA ASN A 26 27.71 -27.56 8.30
C ASN A 26 28.97 -27.02 8.98
N TRP A 27 28.81 -26.21 10.04
CA TRP A 27 29.95 -25.69 10.80
C TRP A 27 30.78 -26.79 11.47
N GLN A 28 30.13 -27.82 12.01
CA GLN A 28 30.82 -28.99 12.58
C GLN A 28 31.60 -29.76 11.50
N GLU A 29 30.99 -29.98 10.33
CA GLU A 29 31.64 -30.66 9.21
C GLU A 29 32.85 -29.87 8.66
N GLU A 30 32.71 -28.55 8.49
CA GLU A 30 33.79 -27.68 8.02
C GLU A 30 34.92 -27.55 9.05
N SER A 31 34.59 -27.45 10.34
CA SER A 31 35.59 -27.40 11.41
C SER A 31 36.38 -28.70 11.48
N LYS A 32 35.71 -29.86 11.37
CA LYS A 32 36.37 -31.16 11.33
C LYS A 32 37.31 -31.27 10.13
N LYS A 33 36.85 -30.89 8.94
CA LYS A 33 37.70 -30.86 7.73
C LYS A 33 38.94 -29.98 7.94
N SER A 34 38.78 -28.78 8.49
CA SER A 34 39.92 -27.89 8.74
C SER A 34 40.92 -28.48 9.73
N TYR A 35 40.44 -29.17 10.77
CA TYR A 35 41.31 -29.86 11.72
C TYR A 35 42.06 -31.02 11.07
N ASP A 36 41.35 -31.86 10.31
CA ASP A 36 41.94 -33.01 9.60
C ASP A 36 43.01 -32.54 8.59
N PHE A 37 42.77 -31.45 7.85
CA PHE A 37 43.75 -30.85 6.95
C PHE A 37 45.01 -30.37 7.68
N LYS A 38 44.87 -29.64 8.79
CA LYS A 38 46.01 -29.19 9.59
C LYS A 38 46.80 -30.34 10.19
N LYS A 39 46.11 -31.42 10.59
CA LYS A 39 46.75 -32.62 11.09
C LYS A 39 47.62 -33.27 10.02
N ILE A 40 47.10 -33.39 8.79
CA ILE A 40 47.86 -33.92 7.64
C ILE A 40 49.05 -33.02 7.32
N GLU A 41 48.87 -31.70 7.33
CA GLU A 41 49.95 -30.73 7.08
C GLU A 41 51.07 -30.87 8.11
N ASN A 42 50.74 -30.92 9.40
CA ASN A 42 51.72 -31.14 10.47
C ASN A 42 52.41 -32.52 10.35
N GLU A 43 51.68 -33.57 10.00
CA GLU A 43 52.26 -34.91 9.77
C GLU A 43 53.22 -34.92 8.58
N LEU A 44 52.95 -34.13 7.54
CA LEU A 44 53.85 -33.95 6.40
C LEU A 44 55.07 -33.14 6.78
N GLU A 45 54.92 -32.04 7.53
CA GLU A 45 56.05 -31.24 8.03
C GLU A 45 56.99 -32.09 8.89
N ILE A 46 56.45 -32.89 9.82
CA ILE A 46 57.26 -33.79 10.66
C ILE A 46 58.03 -34.82 9.81
N LYS A 47 57.41 -35.39 8.77
CA LYS A 47 58.09 -36.33 7.87
C LYS A 47 59.17 -35.65 7.03
N LEU A 48 58.89 -34.46 6.53
CA LEU A 48 59.86 -33.65 5.80
C LEU A 48 61.06 -33.32 6.70
N GLU A 49 60.85 -32.92 7.95
CA GLU A 49 61.94 -32.69 8.91
C GLU A 49 62.75 -33.96 9.21
N GLN A 50 62.13 -35.14 9.23
CA GLN A 50 62.81 -36.42 9.44
C GLN A 50 63.64 -36.89 8.24
N ASP A 51 63.20 -36.57 7.02
CA ASP A 51 63.87 -36.96 5.77
C ASP A 51 64.82 -35.88 5.21
N THR A 52 64.95 -34.73 5.89
CA THR A 52 65.89 -33.67 5.48
C THR A 52 67.22 -33.83 6.22
N PRO A 53 68.36 -34.07 5.54
CA PRO A 53 69.65 -34.13 6.19
C PRO A 53 70.00 -32.80 6.88
N PRO A 54 70.76 -32.80 8.00
CA PRO A 54 71.09 -31.59 8.73
C PRO A 54 71.78 -30.56 7.82
N ALA A 55 71.45 -29.28 8.04
CA ALA A 55 71.79 -28.13 7.20
C ALA A 55 73.30 -27.77 7.13
N ASN A 56 74.20 -28.74 7.19
CA ASN A 56 75.62 -28.58 6.94
C ASN A 56 75.99 -29.33 5.64
N CYS A 57 75.47 -28.83 4.52
CA CYS A 57 75.96 -29.21 3.20
C CYS A 57 76.69 -28.00 2.61
N PRO A 58 78.04 -27.91 2.68
CA PRO A 58 78.79 -26.81 2.12
C PRO A 58 79.06 -27.10 0.63
N TYR A 59 78.01 -27.05 -0.20
CA TYR A 59 78.24 -27.14 -1.64
C TYR A 59 77.15 -26.43 -2.46
N LEU A 60 77.62 -25.42 -3.19
CA LEU A 60 77.04 -24.76 -4.36
C LEU A 60 75.96 -23.69 -4.14
N ASP A 61 76.45 -22.46 -3.96
CA ASP A 61 75.89 -21.28 -4.60
C ASP A 61 75.87 -21.48 -6.13
N SER A 62 74.82 -22.10 -6.63
CA SER A 62 74.43 -21.97 -8.03
C SER A 62 72.98 -21.52 -8.04
N PRO A 63 72.66 -20.30 -8.50
CA PRO A 63 71.27 -19.90 -8.61
C PRO A 63 70.65 -20.79 -9.68
N VAL A 64 69.91 -21.80 -9.24
CA VAL A 64 68.97 -22.52 -10.10
C VAL A 64 68.04 -21.43 -10.62
N LEU A 65 68.27 -21.00 -11.87
CA LEU A 65 67.32 -20.18 -12.60
C LEU A 65 66.08 -21.05 -12.79
N VAL A 66 65.18 -21.00 -11.81
CA VAL A 66 63.83 -21.52 -11.92
C VAL A 66 63.16 -20.72 -13.03
N GLN A 67 63.32 -21.18 -14.27
CA GLN A 67 62.47 -20.72 -15.35
C GLN A 67 61.05 -21.05 -14.93
N ASN A 68 60.32 -20.01 -14.49
CA ASN A 68 58.89 -20.08 -14.22
C ASN A 68 58.17 -20.30 -15.56
N VAL A 69 58.20 -21.54 -16.07
CA VAL A 69 57.36 -21.94 -17.19
C VAL A 69 55.94 -22.00 -16.63
N PRO A 70 55.03 -21.10 -17.02
CA PRO A 70 53.69 -21.11 -16.46
C PRO A 70 53.03 -22.44 -16.81
N SER A 71 52.75 -23.25 -15.78
CA SER A 71 52.08 -24.54 -15.92
C SER A 71 50.85 -24.40 -16.81
N THR A 72 50.92 -24.97 -18.01
CA THR A 72 49.88 -24.91 -19.07
C THR A 72 48.54 -25.41 -18.56
N SER A 73 48.55 -26.31 -17.56
CA SER A 73 47.38 -26.82 -16.85
C SER A 73 46.53 -25.72 -16.20
N ARG A 74 47.13 -24.77 -15.47
CA ARG A 74 46.37 -23.71 -14.78
C ARG A 74 45.72 -22.74 -15.77
N ALA A 75 46.46 -22.33 -16.81
CA ALA A 75 45.95 -21.44 -17.85
C ALA A 75 44.77 -22.08 -18.62
N ASN A 76 44.84 -23.38 -18.91
CA ASN A 76 43.76 -24.12 -19.57
C ASN A 76 42.54 -24.31 -18.65
N MET A 77 42.74 -24.49 -17.34
CA MET A 77 41.65 -24.55 -16.36
C MET A 77 40.84 -23.24 -16.32
N PHE A 78 41.50 -22.07 -16.33
CA PHE A 78 40.81 -20.78 -16.35
C PHE A 78 40.03 -20.54 -17.65
N LYS A 79 40.60 -20.92 -18.80
CA LYS A 79 39.91 -20.85 -20.10
C LYS A 79 38.65 -21.72 -20.12
N ASN A 80 38.74 -22.96 -19.61
CA ASN A 80 37.60 -23.86 -19.50
C ASN A 80 36.53 -23.33 -18.54
N ARG A 81 36.92 -22.77 -17.39
CA ARG A 81 35.98 -22.14 -16.45
C ARG A 81 35.25 -20.95 -17.07
N ARG A 82 35.96 -20.07 -17.80
CA ARG A 82 35.35 -18.95 -18.54
C ARG A 82 34.36 -19.44 -19.60
N ARG A 83 34.71 -20.49 -20.35
CA ARG A 83 33.83 -21.08 -21.37
C ARG A 83 32.55 -21.65 -20.76
N LYS A 84 32.66 -22.40 -19.66
CA LYS A 84 31.49 -22.93 -18.93
C LYS A 84 30.59 -21.82 -18.42
N ASN A 85 31.16 -20.80 -17.76
CA ASN A 85 30.40 -19.66 -17.25
C ASN A 85 29.68 -18.90 -18.39
N ARG A 86 30.36 -18.67 -19.52
CA ARG A 86 29.72 -18.05 -20.69
C ARG A 86 28.56 -18.89 -21.25
N GLN A 87 28.67 -20.22 -21.23
CA GLN A 87 27.59 -21.11 -21.65
C GLN A 87 26.42 -21.07 -20.67
N GLU A 88 26.69 -21.07 -19.36
CA GLU A 88 25.67 -20.92 -18.31
C GLU A 88 24.91 -19.60 -18.46
N LEU A 89 25.62 -18.48 -18.60
CA LEU A 89 25.00 -17.17 -18.81
C LEU A 89 24.16 -17.12 -20.09
N LYS A 90 24.60 -17.77 -21.18
CA LYS A 90 23.81 -17.86 -22.41
C LYS A 90 22.50 -18.64 -22.20
N LYS A 91 22.57 -19.78 -21.51
CA LYS A 91 21.38 -20.58 -21.15
C LYS A 91 20.43 -19.78 -20.26
N GLU A 92 20.96 -19.03 -19.30
CA GLU A 92 20.16 -18.17 -18.42
C GLU A 92 19.48 -17.05 -19.21
N ILE A 93 20.18 -16.39 -20.13
CA ILE A 93 19.60 -15.38 -21.03
C ILE A 93 18.47 -15.98 -21.87
N GLU A 94 18.66 -17.17 -22.45
CA GLU A 94 17.62 -17.85 -23.22
C GLU A 94 16.42 -18.22 -22.35
N HIS A 95 16.68 -18.73 -21.14
CA HIS A 95 15.63 -19.06 -20.18
C HIS A 95 14.81 -17.82 -19.79
N LEU A 96 15.47 -16.71 -19.46
CA LEU A 96 14.83 -15.43 -19.13
C LEU A 96 14.03 -14.88 -20.33
N LYS A 97 14.57 -14.97 -21.55
CA LYS A 97 13.84 -14.59 -22.77
C LYS A 97 12.57 -15.42 -22.95
N SER A 98 12.64 -16.73 -22.70
CA SER A 98 11.48 -17.62 -22.77
C SER A 98 10.43 -17.25 -21.71
N GLN A 99 10.85 -17.07 -20.45
CA GLN A 99 9.96 -16.63 -19.37
C GLN A 99 9.29 -15.29 -19.69
N PHE A 100 10.04 -14.32 -20.23
CA PHE A 100 9.51 -13.02 -20.62
C PHE A 100 8.47 -13.15 -21.75
N LYS A 101 8.74 -14.00 -22.76
CA LYS A 101 7.81 -14.29 -23.84
C LYS A 101 6.52 -14.92 -23.31
N GLU A 102 6.62 -15.89 -22.40
CA GLU A 102 5.46 -16.51 -21.75
C GLU A 102 4.67 -15.52 -20.90
N ALA A 103 5.35 -14.71 -20.08
CA ALA A 103 4.72 -13.68 -19.26
C ALA A 103 3.96 -12.66 -20.13
N ASN A 104 4.55 -12.22 -21.24
CA ASN A 104 3.88 -11.36 -22.20
C ASN A 104 2.67 -12.03 -22.87
N LYS A 105 2.80 -13.31 -23.25
CA LYS A 105 1.66 -14.09 -23.79
C LYS A 105 0.51 -14.17 -22.78
N LYS A 106 0.81 -14.43 -21.50
CA LYS A 106 -0.17 -14.42 -20.41
C LYS A 106 -0.79 -13.04 -20.22
N LYS A 107 0.02 -11.99 -20.17
CA LYS A 107 -0.45 -10.59 -20.07
C LYS A 107 -1.44 -10.24 -21.17
N GLU A 108 -1.12 -10.57 -22.42
CA GLU A 108 -2.01 -10.30 -23.55
C GLU A 108 -3.29 -11.16 -23.51
N LYS A 109 -3.20 -12.43 -23.07
CA LYS A 109 -4.38 -13.26 -22.81
C LYS A 109 -5.31 -12.62 -21.78
N TYR A 110 -4.76 -12.15 -20.65
CA TYR A 110 -5.56 -11.49 -19.61
C TYR A 110 -6.15 -10.15 -20.08
N LYS A 111 -5.40 -9.33 -20.82
CA LYS A 111 -5.95 -8.11 -21.43
C LYS A 111 -7.11 -8.41 -22.37
N ARG A 112 -7.00 -9.43 -23.22
CA ARG A 112 -8.09 -9.84 -24.13
C ARG A 112 -9.31 -10.30 -23.35
N ALA A 113 -9.12 -11.13 -22.33
CA ALA A 113 -10.20 -11.56 -21.44
C ALA A 113 -10.87 -10.36 -20.76
N GLN A 114 -10.09 -9.42 -20.21
CA GLN A 114 -10.62 -8.20 -19.60
C GLN A 114 -11.42 -7.35 -20.60
N ARG A 115 -10.90 -7.12 -21.82
CA ARG A 115 -11.64 -6.40 -22.88
C ARG A 115 -12.95 -7.08 -23.23
N SER A 116 -12.97 -8.41 -23.31
CA SER A 116 -14.19 -9.18 -23.57
C SER A 116 -15.21 -9.06 -22.45
N GLN A 117 -14.76 -9.02 -21.19
CA GLN A 117 -15.64 -8.80 -20.03
C GLN A 117 -16.21 -7.38 -20.05
N ILE A 118 -15.36 -6.37 -20.31
CA ILE A 118 -15.79 -4.97 -20.42
C ILE A 118 -16.82 -4.81 -21.56
N ALA A 119 -16.63 -5.49 -22.69
CA ALA A 119 -17.59 -5.45 -23.81
C ALA A 119 -18.97 -6.02 -23.44
N LYS A 120 -19.02 -7.00 -22.51
CA LYS A 120 -20.26 -7.58 -21.99
C LYS A 120 -20.94 -6.70 -20.93
N LEU A 121 -20.23 -5.78 -20.30
CA LEU A 121 -20.81 -4.90 -19.29
C LEU A 121 -21.78 -3.90 -19.92
N ASP A 122 -23.00 -3.88 -19.39
CA ASP A 122 -24.00 -2.86 -19.67
C ASP A 122 -23.59 -1.56 -18.95
N THR A 123 -22.99 -0.64 -19.72
CA THR A 123 -22.62 0.69 -19.24
C THR A 123 -23.59 1.74 -19.77
N PRO A 124 -23.96 2.76 -18.98
CA PRO A 124 -24.82 3.85 -19.42
C PRO A 124 -24.39 4.50 -20.75
N ALA A 125 -23.08 4.62 -20.96
CA ALA A 125 -22.53 5.17 -22.20
C ALA A 125 -22.76 4.24 -23.42
N LYS A 126 -22.72 2.92 -23.22
CA LYS A 126 -23.01 1.94 -24.29
C LYS A 126 -24.49 1.98 -24.65
N ASN A 127 -25.38 1.99 -23.67
CA ASN A 127 -26.83 2.07 -23.90
C ASN A 127 -27.20 3.36 -24.63
N LEU A 128 -26.63 4.50 -24.21
CA LEU A 128 -26.85 5.76 -24.91
C LEU A 128 -26.33 5.70 -26.36
N LYS A 129 -25.15 5.11 -26.60
CA LYS A 129 -24.62 4.94 -27.97
C LYS A 129 -25.53 4.07 -28.84
N GLU A 130 -26.08 3.00 -28.29
CA GLU A 130 -27.02 2.13 -29.00
C GLU A 130 -28.35 2.86 -29.27
N LEU A 131 -28.90 3.56 -28.27
CA LEU A 131 -30.14 4.32 -28.39
C LEU A 131 -30.05 5.52 -29.34
N THR A 132 -28.84 6.10 -29.48
CA THR A 132 -28.58 7.23 -30.37
C THR A 132 -27.92 6.83 -31.69
N LYS A 133 -27.83 5.53 -31.97
CA LYS A 133 -27.21 5.01 -33.20
C LYS A 133 -28.02 5.49 -34.41
N GLY A 134 -27.36 6.20 -35.32
CA GLY A 134 -27.99 6.76 -36.52
C GLY A 134 -28.73 8.08 -36.31
N LEU A 135 -28.80 8.60 -35.08
CA LEU A 135 -29.45 9.89 -34.78
C LEU A 135 -28.40 10.99 -34.55
N HIS A 136 -28.53 12.11 -35.26
CA HIS A 136 -27.70 13.28 -35.03
C HIS A 136 -28.23 14.10 -33.85
N ILE A 137 -27.74 13.77 -32.65
CA ILE A 137 -28.14 14.45 -31.41
C ILE A 137 -27.02 15.37 -30.93
N ALA A 138 -27.39 16.59 -30.55
CA ALA A 138 -26.47 17.59 -30.01
C ALA A 138 -25.69 17.04 -28.79
N PRO A 139 -24.38 17.31 -28.67
CA PRO A 139 -23.56 16.80 -27.57
C PRO A 139 -24.09 17.16 -26.17
N ALA A 140 -24.72 18.33 -26.03
CA ALA A 140 -25.34 18.75 -24.78
C ALA A 140 -26.48 17.82 -24.33
N VAL A 141 -27.29 17.33 -25.28
CA VAL A 141 -28.39 16.40 -25.01
C VAL A 141 -27.84 15.02 -24.67
N LYS A 142 -26.82 14.54 -25.40
CA LYS A 142 -26.11 13.28 -25.07
C LYS A 142 -25.55 13.29 -23.65
N ARG A 143 -24.92 14.40 -23.22
CA ARG A 143 -24.41 14.56 -21.85
C ARG A 143 -25.52 14.51 -20.80
N LYS A 144 -26.66 15.19 -21.05
CA LYS A 144 -27.81 15.18 -20.13
C LYS A 144 -28.41 13.79 -19.98
N LEU A 145 -28.60 13.07 -21.09
CA LEU A 145 -29.12 11.69 -21.08
C LEU A 145 -28.17 10.76 -20.33
N LEU A 146 -26.87 10.80 -20.64
CA LEU A 146 -25.86 10.00 -19.94
C LEU A 146 -25.87 10.26 -18.43
N TYR A 147 -25.93 11.54 -18.04
CA TYR A 147 -25.94 11.93 -16.64
C TYR A 147 -27.23 11.45 -15.93
N GLY A 148 -28.38 11.52 -16.61
CA GLY A 148 -29.64 10.96 -16.12
C GLY A 148 -29.56 9.45 -15.86
N ASP A 149 -29.02 8.69 -16.81
CA ASP A 149 -28.86 7.23 -16.67
C ASP A 149 -27.86 6.86 -15.58
N VAL A 150 -26.74 7.58 -15.46
CA VAL A 150 -25.77 7.37 -14.38
C VAL A 150 -26.40 7.65 -13.02
N LEU A 151 -27.12 8.77 -12.89
CA LEU A 151 -27.80 9.12 -11.64
C LEU A 151 -28.87 8.09 -11.28
N THR A 152 -29.66 7.62 -12.23
CA THR A 152 -30.71 6.63 -11.93
C THR A 152 -30.10 5.29 -11.52
N LYS A 153 -29.05 4.79 -12.20
CA LYS A 153 -28.33 3.57 -11.79
C LYS A 153 -27.73 3.74 -10.38
N GLN A 154 -27.04 4.85 -10.13
CA GLN A 154 -26.48 5.15 -8.81
C GLN A 154 -27.58 5.21 -7.74
N LEU A 155 -28.70 5.89 -7.98
CA LEU A 155 -29.81 5.93 -7.04
C LEU A 155 -30.33 4.51 -6.74
N ARG A 156 -30.56 3.67 -7.76
CA ARG A 156 -31.01 2.28 -7.58
C ARG A 156 -30.03 1.45 -6.75
N GLU A 157 -28.74 1.53 -7.04
CA GLU A 157 -27.70 0.82 -6.28
C GLU A 157 -27.63 1.30 -4.82
N ASN A 158 -27.68 2.61 -4.62
CA ASN A 158 -27.63 3.23 -3.31
C ASN A 158 -28.88 2.96 -2.47
N PHE A 159 -30.04 2.79 -3.10
CA PHE A 159 -31.29 2.40 -2.44
C PHE A 159 -31.33 0.95 -1.94
N LYS A 160 -30.41 0.08 -2.39
CA LYS A 160 -30.23 -1.24 -1.78
C LYS A 160 -29.84 -1.12 -0.29
N ASN A 161 -29.12 -0.05 0.08
CA ASN A 161 -28.69 0.24 1.45
C ASN A 161 -29.53 1.39 2.08
N LYS A 162 -30.78 1.07 2.44
CA LYS A 162 -31.84 2.01 2.84
C LYS A 162 -31.49 2.99 4.00
N THR A 163 -30.56 2.64 4.88
CA THR A 163 -30.35 3.35 6.16
C THR A 163 -29.49 4.62 6.06
N LYS A 164 -28.43 4.62 5.24
CA LYS A 164 -27.50 5.77 5.13
C LYS A 164 -27.95 6.83 4.11
N TYR A 165 -28.73 6.42 3.12
CA TYR A 165 -29.00 7.23 1.93
C TYR A 165 -30.21 8.18 2.03
N ARG A 166 -31.05 7.98 3.05
CA ARG A 166 -32.21 8.82 3.40
C ARG A 166 -31.86 10.32 3.54
N LYS A 167 -30.65 10.63 4.02
CA LYS A 167 -30.17 12.00 4.25
C LYS A 167 -29.55 12.65 3.02
N VAL A 168 -29.04 11.85 2.07
CA VAL A 168 -28.29 12.34 0.90
C VAL A 168 -29.22 12.65 -0.28
N ILE A 169 -30.28 11.86 -0.47
CA ILE A 169 -31.24 12.02 -1.59
C ILE A 169 -32.23 13.17 -1.38
N ALA A 170 -32.52 13.56 -0.13
CA ALA A 170 -33.38 14.70 0.16
C ALA A 170 -32.69 16.07 -0.04
N GLY A 171 -31.72 16.16 -0.96
CA GLY A 171 -30.86 17.31 -1.19
C GLY A 171 -31.27 18.20 -2.38
N LYS A 172 -30.61 19.37 -2.48
CA LYS A 172 -30.82 20.40 -3.52
C LYS A 172 -30.71 19.86 -4.96
N VAL A 173 -29.91 18.81 -5.19
CA VAL A 173 -29.67 18.21 -6.51
C VAL A 173 -30.94 17.58 -7.09
N VAL A 174 -31.67 16.77 -6.32
CA VAL A 174 -32.91 16.11 -6.77
C VAL A 174 -33.98 17.16 -7.11
N LYS A 175 -34.08 18.23 -6.32
CA LYS A 175 -34.95 19.38 -6.62
C LYS A 175 -34.51 20.13 -7.89
N LYS A 176 -33.21 20.40 -8.06
CA LYS A 176 -32.66 21.12 -9.23
C LYS A 176 -32.97 20.41 -10.54
N TYR A 177 -32.94 19.08 -10.56
CA TYR A 177 -33.21 18.26 -11.75
C TYR A 177 -34.63 17.70 -11.82
N ARG A 178 -35.56 18.16 -10.96
CA ARG A 178 -36.98 17.74 -10.93
C ARG A 178 -37.19 16.22 -10.82
N LEU A 179 -36.30 15.51 -10.15
CA LEU A 179 -36.33 14.04 -10.01
C LEU A 179 -37.19 13.53 -8.83
N MET A 180 -38.06 14.38 -8.28
CA MET A 180 -38.87 14.05 -7.09
C MET A 180 -39.90 12.95 -7.36
N SER A 181 -40.43 12.85 -8.59
CA SER A 181 -41.35 11.80 -9.01
C SER A 181 -40.68 10.42 -8.98
N GLU A 182 -39.48 10.31 -9.52
CA GLU A 182 -38.68 9.08 -9.53
C GLU A 182 -38.26 8.67 -8.11
N VAL A 183 -37.90 9.64 -7.25
CA VAL A 183 -37.62 9.35 -5.84
C VAL A 183 -38.88 8.86 -5.10
N GLY A 184 -40.06 9.41 -5.41
CA GLY A 184 -41.33 8.95 -4.84
C GLY A 184 -41.71 7.52 -5.26
N LYS A 185 -41.29 7.08 -6.45
CA LYS A 185 -41.43 5.67 -6.87
C LYS A 185 -40.50 4.73 -6.10
N LEU A 186 -39.31 5.21 -5.72
CA LEU A 186 -38.29 4.45 -5.01
C LEU A 186 -38.46 4.45 -3.48
N CYS A 187 -39.20 5.43 -2.94
CA CYS A 187 -39.41 5.62 -1.52
C CYS A 187 -40.83 6.08 -1.21
N SER A 188 -41.46 5.44 -0.23
CA SER A 188 -42.75 5.87 0.32
C SER A 188 -42.72 7.36 0.73
N VAL A 189 -43.76 8.11 0.33
CA VAL A 189 -43.97 9.53 0.67
C VAL A 189 -43.89 9.78 2.18
N LYS A 190 -44.29 8.82 3.02
CA LYS A 190 -44.14 8.88 4.49
C LYS A 190 -42.68 8.92 4.95
N MET A 191 -41.76 8.27 4.22
CA MET A 191 -40.32 8.28 4.53
C MET A 191 -39.64 9.62 4.18
N ILE A 192 -40.13 10.32 3.15
CA ILE A 192 -39.58 11.62 2.73
C ILE A 192 -40.05 12.71 3.71
N ARG A 193 -41.33 12.70 4.08
CA ARG A 193 -41.91 13.68 5.02
C ARG A 193 -41.23 13.62 6.39
N SER A 194 -40.99 12.43 6.94
CA SER A 194 -40.35 12.25 8.27
C SER A 194 -38.96 12.88 8.38
N ALA A 195 -38.12 12.81 7.34
CA ALA A 195 -36.80 13.44 7.35
C ALA A 195 -36.86 14.98 7.38
N THR A 196 -37.83 15.58 6.68
CA THR A 196 -38.07 17.03 6.74
C THR A 196 -38.62 17.49 8.10
N THR A 197 -39.50 16.70 8.73
CA THR A 197 -40.03 17.01 10.07
C THR A 197 -38.94 16.91 11.13
N GLU A 198 -38.06 15.90 11.07
CA GLU A 198 -36.92 15.78 12.00
C GLU A 198 -35.99 17.00 11.96
N LYS A 199 -35.68 17.51 10.76
CA LYS A 199 -34.83 18.70 10.60
C LYS A 199 -35.51 19.96 11.14
N LYS A 200 -36.81 20.12 10.88
CA LYS A 200 -37.61 21.24 11.40
C LYS A 200 -37.70 21.19 12.93
N ASN A 201 -37.90 20.00 13.51
CA ASN A 201 -37.95 19.78 14.95
C ASN A 201 -36.59 20.06 15.64
N LYS A 202 -35.47 19.69 15.00
CA LYS A 202 -34.12 20.04 15.50
C LYS A 202 -33.85 21.54 15.51
N CYS A 203 -34.19 22.26 14.43
CA CYS A 203 -34.04 23.71 14.40
C CYS A 203 -34.90 24.40 15.46
N ASN A 204 -36.15 23.94 15.64
CA ASN A 204 -37.04 24.49 16.68
C ASN A 204 -36.52 24.21 18.09
N LYS A 205 -35.93 23.04 18.35
CA LYS A 205 -35.33 22.71 19.65
C LYS A 205 -34.10 23.57 19.95
N LEU A 206 -33.23 23.80 18.95
CA LEU A 206 -32.07 24.68 19.09
C LEU A 206 -32.50 26.14 19.31
N HIS A 207 -33.48 26.62 18.55
CA HIS A 207 -34.04 27.96 18.72
C HIS A 207 -34.63 28.13 20.12
N ARG A 208 -35.46 27.18 20.59
CA ARG A 208 -35.99 27.18 21.96
C ARG A 208 -34.86 27.21 23.01
N PHE A 209 -33.86 26.35 22.88
CA PHE A 209 -32.73 26.32 23.80
C PHE A 209 -31.97 27.66 23.84
N LEU A 210 -31.70 28.26 22.68
CA LEU A 210 -31.04 29.56 22.58
C LEU A 210 -31.92 30.68 23.15
N THR A 211 -33.23 30.66 22.93
CA THR A 211 -34.15 31.65 23.51
C THR A 211 -34.26 31.51 25.02
N THR A 212 -34.28 30.28 25.56
CA THR A 212 -34.29 30.04 27.01
C THR A 212 -32.97 30.49 27.62
N LYS A 213 -31.83 30.09 27.06
CA LYS A 213 -30.51 30.54 27.53
C LYS A 213 -30.36 32.06 27.48
N ASN A 214 -30.87 32.72 26.45
CA ASN A 214 -30.88 34.17 26.36
C ASN A 214 -31.87 34.82 27.34
N ARG A 215 -32.98 34.15 27.68
CA ARG A 215 -33.93 34.60 28.70
C ARG A 215 -33.30 34.49 30.08
N ASP A 216 -32.64 33.39 30.39
CA ASP A 216 -31.94 33.15 31.65
C ASP A 216 -30.76 34.10 31.80
N ARG A 217 -30.00 34.30 30.73
CA ARG A 217 -28.93 35.32 30.69
C ARG A 217 -29.48 36.73 30.92
N LYS A 218 -30.54 37.13 30.21
CA LYS A 218 -31.19 38.43 30.42
C LYS A 218 -31.78 38.57 31.82
N PHE A 219 -32.26 37.48 32.42
CA PHE A 219 -32.76 37.47 33.79
C PHE A 219 -31.62 37.72 34.78
N LEU A 220 -30.50 37.00 34.65
CA LEU A 220 -29.31 37.18 35.50
C LEU A 220 -28.62 38.55 35.30
N GLU A 221 -28.73 39.14 34.12
CA GLU A 221 -28.18 40.48 33.81
C GLU A 221 -29.05 41.65 34.32
N ARG A 222 -30.25 41.41 34.89
CA ARG A 222 -31.11 42.47 35.44
C ARG A 222 -30.58 42.96 36.80
N ASP A 223 -30.60 44.29 36.95
CA ASP A 223 -30.08 45.01 38.12
C ASP A 223 -30.80 44.61 39.44
N GLU A 224 -32.09 44.28 39.36
CA GLU A 224 -32.89 43.81 40.52
C GLU A 224 -32.32 42.55 41.18
N HIS A 225 -31.67 41.68 40.41
CA HIS A 225 -31.06 40.44 40.91
C HIS A 225 -29.58 40.62 41.30
N SER A 226 -28.97 41.75 40.94
CA SER A 226 -27.61 42.13 41.35
C SER A 226 -27.50 42.37 42.87
N ARG A 227 -28.58 42.86 43.50
CA ARG A 227 -28.62 43.20 44.93
C ARG A 227 -28.52 41.99 45.86
N MET A 228 -28.77 40.78 45.36
CA MET A 228 -28.78 39.53 46.13
C MET A 228 -27.41 38.83 46.18
N CYS A 229 -26.40 39.32 45.46
CA CYS A 229 -25.07 38.73 45.38
C CYS A 229 -24.01 39.73 45.88
N PRO A 230 -23.82 39.90 47.20
CA PRO A 230 -22.83 40.84 47.73
C PRO A 230 -21.41 40.45 47.30
N GLY A 231 -20.69 41.36 46.63
CA GLY A 231 -19.25 41.23 46.35
C GLY A 231 -18.80 41.28 44.88
N LYS A 232 -19.68 41.49 43.89
CA LYS A 232 -19.25 41.62 42.47
C LYS A 232 -19.10 43.06 42.01
N GLN A 233 -17.99 43.31 41.30
CA GLN A 233 -17.50 44.61 40.82
C GLN A 233 -18.45 45.37 39.89
N ASP A 234 -18.20 46.68 39.78
CA ASP A 234 -19.05 47.76 39.27
C ASP A 234 -19.94 47.45 38.05
N PRO A 235 -21.19 47.97 38.02
CA PRO A 235 -22.12 47.77 36.91
C PRO A 235 -21.66 48.52 35.65
N VAL A 236 -21.66 47.82 34.51
CA VAL A 236 -21.39 48.43 33.19
C VAL A 236 -22.71 48.96 32.60
N THR A 237 -22.71 50.21 32.12
CA THR A 237 -23.88 50.82 31.49
C THR A 237 -23.86 50.67 29.98
N TYR A 238 -24.91 50.07 29.40
CA TYR A 238 -25.11 50.02 27.94
C TYR A 238 -26.50 50.53 27.57
N LYS A 239 -26.56 51.54 26.68
CA LYS A 239 -27.80 52.22 26.27
C LYS A 239 -28.67 52.67 27.46
N LYS A 240 -28.04 53.36 28.42
CA LYS A 240 -28.66 53.86 29.66
C LYS A 240 -29.21 52.77 30.62
N ASN A 241 -28.96 51.49 30.36
CA ASN A 241 -29.29 50.39 31.26
C ASN A 241 -28.03 49.84 31.94
N LYS A 242 -28.02 49.78 33.27
CA LYS A 242 -26.98 49.10 34.06
C LYS A 242 -27.08 47.59 33.86
N ARG A 243 -25.95 46.93 33.64
CA ARG A 243 -25.83 45.47 33.47
C ARG A 243 -24.60 44.97 34.21
N GLN A 244 -24.69 43.76 34.76
CA GLN A 244 -23.51 43.07 35.29
C GLN A 244 -22.66 42.49 34.14
N THR A 245 -21.34 42.56 34.29
CA THR A 245 -20.39 41.80 33.48
C THR A 245 -20.24 40.40 34.08
N THR A 246 -20.66 39.37 33.32
CA THR A 246 -20.22 37.98 33.55
C THR A 246 -18.87 37.74 32.91
#